data_AF-A0A2V2ADI7-F1
#
_entry.id   AF-A0A2V2ADI7-F1
#
_cell.length_a   1.000
_cell.length_b   1.000
_cell.length_c   1.000
_cell.angle_alpha   90.00
_cell.angle_beta   90.00
_cell.angle_gamma   90.00
#
_symmetry.space_group_name_H-M   'P 1'
#
loop_
_entity.id
_entity.type
_entity.pdbx_description
1 polymer ?
#
loop_
_entity_poly.entity_id
_entity_poly.type
_entity_poly.pdbx_seq_one_letter_code
_entity_poly.pdbx_strand_id
1 'polypeptide(L)' 'MSMTVAERTVLIESIQEGLAQCTLEIGEAVRRLRVEVTGLHQTQFAKMCKISVRTLVHIELGEGNQTLKSLNAVF' A
#
# COMPACT_ATOMS: atom_id res chain seq x y z
N MET A 1 7.13 20.65 0.11
CA MET A 1 6.50 20.70 1.44
C MET A 1 6.19 19.27 1.84
N SER A 2 6.54 18.88 3.07
CA SER A 2 6.25 17.53 3.58
C SER A 2 4.82 17.50 4.12
N MET A 3 4.03 16.49 3.75
CA MET A 3 2.66 16.31 4.23
C MET A 3 2.60 16.26 5.76
N THR A 4 1.66 16.97 6.35
CA THR A 4 1.45 17.00 7.81
C THR A 4 0.93 15.65 8.32
N VAL A 5 1.00 15.43 9.63
CA VAL A 5 0.46 14.21 10.25
C VAL A 5 -1.06 14.13 10.07
N ALA A 6 -1.78 15.25 10.18
CA ALA A 6 -3.22 15.27 10.02
C ALA A 6 -3.65 14.90 8.59
N GLU A 7 -2.99 15.48 7.58
CA GLU A 7 -3.23 15.14 6.17
C GLU A 7 -2.92 13.65 5.88
N ARG A 8 -1.86 13.12 6.49
CA ARG A 8 -1.51 11.70 6.40
C ARG A 8 -2.61 10.81 6.97
N THR A 9 -3.17 11.17 8.12
CA THR A 9 -4.24 10.40 8.77
C THR A 9 -5.49 10.36 7.89
N VAL A 10 -5.94 11.51 7.39
CA VAL A 10 -7.10 11.60 6.47
C VAL A 10 -6.89 10.72 5.24
N LEU A 11 -5.67 10.71 4.69
CA LEU A 11 -5.36 9.88 3.54
C LEU A 11 -5.46 8.39 3.84
N ILE A 12 -4.91 7.94 4.98
CA ILE A 12 -4.99 6.54 5.41
C ILE A 12 -6.45 6.13 5.64
N GLU A 13 -7.25 6.97 6.31
CA GLU A 13 -8.68 6.74 6.53
C GLU A 13 -9.43 6.58 5.19
N SER A 14 -9.16 7.44 4.20
CA SER A 14 -9.78 7.34 2.87
C SER A 14 -9.46 6.02 2.15
N ILE A 15 -8.25 5.49 2.34
CA ILE A 15 -7.84 4.19 1.76
C ILE A 15 -8.58 3.05 2.46
N GLN A 16 -8.71 3.11 3.79
CA GLN A 16 -9.43 2.12 4.58
C GLN A 16 -10.92 2.10 4.24
N GLU A 17 -11.56 3.26 4.09
CA GLU A 17 -12.96 3.37 3.67
C GLU A 17 -13.19 2.78 2.28
N GLY A 18 -12.31 3.08 1.32
CA GLY A 18 -12.40 2.52 -0.03
C GLY A 18 -12.28 0.99 -0.06
N LEU A 19 -11.39 0.43 0.76
CA LEU A 19 -11.27 -1.02 0.93
C LEU A 19 -12.53 -1.62 1.56
N ALA A 20 -13.07 -0.99 2.60
CA ALA A 20 -14.28 -1.45 3.31
C ALA A 20 -15.54 -1.39 2.42
N GLN A 21 -15.61 -0.42 1.50
CA GLN A 21 -16.71 -0.27 0.55
C GLN A 21 -16.52 -1.08 -0.74
N CYS A 22 -15.39 -1.81 -0.88
CA CYS A 22 -15.00 -2.50 -2.10
C CYS A 22 -14.93 -1.58 -3.34
N THR A 23 -14.70 -0.28 -3.15
CA THR A 23 -14.49 0.70 -4.24
C THR A 23 -13.01 0.87 -4.58
N LEU A 24 -12.13 0.32 -3.74
CA LEU A 24 -10.68 0.29 -3.92
C LEU A 24 -10.18 -1.15 -3.86
N GLU A 25 -9.43 -1.58 -4.87
CA GLU A 25 -8.77 -2.88 -4.86
C GLU A 25 -7.52 -2.86 -3.96
N ILE A 26 -7.15 -4.03 -3.44
CA ILE A 26 -5.98 -4.17 -2.55
C ILE A 26 -4.70 -3.68 -3.24
N GLY A 27 -4.50 -3.98 -4.52
CA GLY A 27 -3.31 -3.56 -5.26
C GLY A 27 -3.18 -2.04 -5.34
N GLU A 28 -4.29 -1.35 -5.64
CA GLU A 28 -4.32 0.11 -5.69
C GLU A 28 -4.16 0.71 -4.29
N ALA A 29 -4.78 0.13 -3.25
CA ALA A 29 -4.58 0.58 -1.87
C ALA A 29 -3.11 0.54 -1.44
N VAL A 30 -2.40 -0.55 -1.77
CA VAL A 30 -0.97 -0.70 -1.48
C VAL A 30 -0.14 0.34 -2.24
N ARG A 31 -0.47 0.59 -3.52
CA ARG A 31 0.20 1.61 -4.33
C ARG A 31 0.00 3.01 -3.76
N ARG A 32 -1.21 3.34 -3.29
CA ARG A 32 -1.53 4.63 -2.65
C ARG A 32 -0.79 4.79 -1.31
N LEU A 33 -0.74 3.75 -0.48
CA LEU A 33 0.08 3.76 0.75
C LEU A 33 1.55 4.03 0.42
N ARG A 34 2.08 3.38 -0.61
CA ARG A 34 3.47 3.61 -1.02
C ARG A 34 3.71 5.04 -1.50
N VAL A 35 2.96 5.49 -2.50
CA VAL A 35 3.24 6.75 -3.20
C VAL A 35 2.75 7.96 -2.40
N GLU A 36 1.51 7.93 -1.94
CA GLU A 36 0.84 9.11 -1.38
C GLU A 36 1.14 9.26 0.12
N VAL A 37 1.18 8.15 0.87
CA VAL A 37 1.45 8.20 2.32
C VAL A 37 2.95 8.29 2.59
N THR A 38 3.76 7.40 1.99
CA THR A 38 5.19 7.32 2.33
C THR A 38 6.12 8.07 1.38
N GLY A 39 5.69 8.32 0.14
CA GLY A 39 6.54 8.92 -0.89
C GLY A 39 7.69 8.02 -1.35
N LEU A 40 7.64 6.71 -1.05
CA LEU A 40 8.75 5.78 -1.30
C LEU A 40 8.66 5.14 -2.69
N HIS A 41 9.83 4.89 -3.28
CA HIS A 41 9.92 4.04 -4.47
C HIS A 41 9.73 2.56 -4.10
N GLN A 42 9.36 1.71 -5.07
CA GLN A 42 9.06 0.29 -4.85
C GLN A 42 10.16 -0.45 -4.08
N THR A 43 11.43 -0.19 -4.38
CA THR A 43 12.57 -0.84 -3.70
C THR A 43 12.64 -0.50 -2.20
N GLN A 44 12.41 0.76 -1.84
CA GLN A 44 12.43 1.25 -0.46
C GLN A 44 11.22 0.74 0.31
N PHE A 45 10.04 0.79 -0.30
CA PHE A 45 8.80 0.33 0.32
C PHE A 45 8.80 -1.19 0.52
N ALA A 46 9.24 -1.97 -0.47
CA ALA A 46 9.36 -3.43 -0.33
C ALA A 46 10.33 -3.81 0.80
N LYS A 47 11.45 -3.09 0.93
CA LYS A 47 12.40 -3.27 2.04
C LYS A 47 11.77 -2.93 3.39
N MET A 48 10.98 -1.86 3.47
CA MET A 48 10.24 -1.47 4.68
C MET A 48 9.23 -2.54 5.11
N CYS A 49 8.48 -3.09 4.15
CA CYS A 49 7.53 -4.18 4.35
C CYS A 49 8.20 -5.57 4.49
N LYS A 50 9.52 -5.67 4.37
CA LYS A 50 10.29 -6.94 4.45
C LYS A 50 9.83 -7.99 3.42
N ILE A 51 9.47 -7.55 2.23
CA ILE A 51 9.11 -8.40 1.08
C ILE A 51 10.02 -8.14 -0.12
N SER A 52 10.02 -9.04 -1.10
CA SER A 52 10.74 -8.79 -2.35
C SER A 52 10.04 -7.71 -3.18
N VAL A 53 10.80 -6.98 -4.01
CA VAL A 53 10.23 -5.99 -4.95
C VAL A 53 9.25 -6.68 -5.92
N ARG A 54 9.58 -7.90 -6.37
CA ARG A 54 8.68 -8.71 -7.21
C ARG A 54 7.34 -8.98 -6.52
N THR A 55 7.37 -9.33 -5.23
CA THR A 55 6.16 -9.54 -4.42
C THR A 55 5.32 -8.26 -4.34
N LEU A 56 5.95 -7.11 -4.09
CA LEU A 56 5.27 -5.83 -4.07
C LEU A 56 4.61 -5.51 -5.43
N VAL A 57 5.34 -5.70 -6.54
CA VAL A 57 4.82 -5.46 -7.90
C VAL A 57 3.59 -6.33 -8.18
N HIS A 58 3.65 -7.62 -7.85
CA HIS A 58 2.51 -8.53 -8.05
C HIS A 58 1.30 -8.13 -7.18
N ILE A 59 1.53 -7.65 -5.95
CA ILE A 59 0.46 -7.10 -5.11
C ILE A 59 -0.14 -5.86 -5.78
N GLU A 60 0.67 -4.89 -6.19
CA GLU A 60 0.21 -3.62 -6.79
C GLU A 60 -0.54 -3.82 -8.12
N LEU A 61 -0.17 -4.83 -8.91
CA LEU A 61 -0.86 -5.18 -10.15
C LEU A 61 -2.12 -6.03 -9.92
N GLY A 62 -2.39 -6.48 -8.68
CA GLY A 62 -3.46 -7.44 -8.41
C GLY A 62 -3.22 -8.81 -9.04
N GLU A 63 -1.99 -9.11 -9.48
CA GLU A 63 -1.64 -10.33 -10.19
C GLU A 63 -1.16 -11.44 -9.23
N GLY A 64 -1.64 -12.66 -9.50
CA GLY A 64 -1.26 -13.86 -8.76
C GLY A 64 -2.05 -14.07 -7.47
N ASN A 65 -1.75 -15.15 -6.76
CA ASN A 65 -2.46 -15.55 -5.54
C ASN A 65 -1.63 -15.13 -4.32
N GLN A 66 -1.78 -13.87 -3.89
CA GLN A 66 -0.99 -13.30 -2.82
C GLN A 66 -1.35 -13.99 -1.50
N THR A 67 -0.33 -14.38 -0.73
CA THR A 67 -0.59 -14.99 0.57
C THR A 67 -1.04 -13.93 1.57
N LEU A 68 -1.90 -14.31 2.53
CA LEU A 68 -2.24 -13.45 3.67
C LEU A 68 -0.98 -12.97 4.41
N LYS A 69 0.07 -13.80 4.49
CA LYS A 69 1.37 -13.41 5.06
C LYS A 69 2.02 -12.23 4.32
N SER A 70 1.95 -12.21 2.99
CA SER A 70 2.49 -11.12 2.18
C SER A 70 1.67 -9.84 2.33
N LEU A 71 0.34 -9.94 2.43
CA LEU A 71 -0.55 -8.80 2.65
C LEU A 71 -0.36 -8.19 4.05
N ASN A 72 -0.27 -9.02 5.10
CA ASN A 72 -0.01 -8.59 6.48
C ASN A 72 1.39 -7.98 6.69
N ALA A 73 2.29 -8.09 5.72
CA ALA A 73 3.59 -7.43 5.78
C ALA A 73 3.51 -5.96 5.30
N VAL A 74 2.41 -5.60 4.62
CA VAL A 74 2.17 -4.29 4.02
C VAL A 74 1.19 -3.44 4.85
N PHE A 75 0.13 -4.07 5.37
CA PHE A 75 -0.83 -3.47 6.30
C PHE A 75 -0.41 -3.71 7.75
#